data_AF-A0A448D6S4-F1
#
_entry.id   AF-A0A448D6S4-F1
#
_cell.length_a   1.000
_cell.length_b   1.000
_cell.length_c   1.000
_cell.angle_alpha   90.00
_cell.angle_beta   90.00
_cell.angle_gamma   90.00
#
_symmetry.space_group_name_H-M   'P 1'
#
loop_
_entity.id
_entity.type
_entity.pdbx_description
1 polymer ?
#
loop_
_entity_poly.entity_id
_entity_poly.type
_entity_poly.pdbx_seq_one_letter_code
_entity_poly.pdbx_strand_id
1 'polypeptide(L)'
;MTVESDNQQPNTDNTKPDSGNPAPPPSGNTPRHTVPFLVPELSLTNLPDEEADADAGKAGAGTEKKAKKAKKNKNKEEKQKEEIVPIGTAKGVETMFRNAFRTEMELLALAATKANIMISLNGFIVSALMISGAFVFASSPEFLVPAGIFMFTAATSIVFALLSASPDRAGKIRSILDWFSDWRKGRAKLSDLKSRVVRPEGHFFGETPNILIYEDRVKISKERYWKMMQDIMADREQVYHKMSDELYWLGLMANKQFKYLNMSYAAFRWGLLASVLAFIGVKTLPQIIPAMQQSKQEAELKGFGIYTFKGVYEPSAVQQLPDGRLLIMEDEATRAASILSFQADGTLAEDDAADTRVIRGFKRKLSDLEGLTRDPDGYIYAITSHAVNKEGQRRPDREHLLRFKIQGHDVRELSYFDKLTDTLEQSEQLKELFKSKIGTTLDFKTINIEGLAFDPNKKQLLLGLRDPEFNERSIVLYIDNPKAVFEEKAEPNFVDIAFLDIKGGGIRSLNYDPVLKSFIMTNEVKDDNGTKYSQLWTWSGAPKDPAKAVPLPNLRHMTNVEAIDSIKVNGQPRLILMSDEGDATKQLTAKYMLVDYNDL
;
A
#
# COMPACT_ATOMS: atom_id res chain seq x y z
N MET A 1 22.68 8.36 63.17
CA MET A 1 21.74 8.10 64.27
C MET A 1 21.15 6.72 64.08
N THR A 2 20.85 6.03 65.18
CA THR A 2 20.00 4.83 65.29
C THR A 2 18.60 5.08 64.70
N VAL A 3 17.73 4.11 64.40
CA VAL A 3 17.44 2.75 64.92
C VAL A 3 17.12 1.87 63.66
N GLU A 4 17.54 0.60 63.46
CA GLU A 4 16.93 -0.67 63.98
C GLU A 4 15.38 -0.71 63.85
N SER A 5 14.66 -1.79 63.56
CA SER A 5 14.89 -3.25 63.37
C SER A 5 13.75 -3.77 62.45
N ASP A 6 13.60 -5.01 61.96
CA ASP A 6 14.28 -6.33 62.07
C ASP A 6 14.08 -7.07 60.68
N ASN A 7 14.68 -8.19 60.24
CA ASN A 7 14.98 -9.53 60.80
C ASN A 7 13.71 -10.43 60.95
N GLN A 8 13.72 -11.77 60.76
CA GLN A 8 14.76 -12.72 60.33
C GLN A 8 14.14 -13.95 59.61
N GLN A 9 14.95 -14.75 58.90
CA GLN A 9 14.59 -16.06 58.32
C GLN A 9 14.79 -17.18 59.37
N PRO A 10 14.23 -18.41 59.21
CA PRO A 10 15.12 -19.50 58.83
C PRO A 10 14.53 -20.71 58.05
N ASN A 11 15.38 -21.27 57.17
CA ASN A 11 15.71 -22.71 56.96
C ASN A 11 15.20 -23.71 58.04
N THR A 12 14.86 -24.98 57.78
CA THR A 12 15.25 -26.03 56.78
C THR A 12 14.01 -26.94 56.44
N ASP A 13 14.00 -28.14 55.83
CA ASP A 13 15.04 -29.12 55.41
C ASP A 13 14.60 -30.10 54.26
N ASN A 14 15.51 -31.02 53.91
CA ASN A 14 15.46 -32.19 53.03
C ASN A 14 14.13 -32.97 52.83
N THR A 15 13.84 -33.35 51.58
CA THR A 15 14.02 -34.75 51.08
C THR A 15 13.93 -34.88 49.55
N LYS A 16 14.72 -35.81 48.98
CA LYS A 16 14.52 -36.49 47.67
C LYS A 16 14.02 -37.92 47.98
N PRO A 17 13.39 -38.70 47.06
CA PRO A 17 13.54 -38.73 45.59
C PRO A 17 12.23 -38.25 44.87
N ASP A 18 11.84 -38.56 43.62
CA ASP A 18 12.28 -39.57 42.64
C ASP A 18 11.97 -39.15 41.18
N SER A 19 12.51 -39.88 40.21
CA SER A 19 12.25 -39.70 38.78
C SER A 19 11.06 -40.54 38.28
N GLY A 20 9.99 -39.89 37.81
CA GLY A 20 8.84 -40.58 37.23
C GLY A 20 8.07 -39.73 36.23
N ASN A 21 8.23 -40.01 34.94
CA ASN A 21 7.44 -39.39 33.87
C ASN A 21 6.07 -40.11 33.76
N PRO A 22 4.92 -39.44 33.93
CA PRO A 22 3.62 -40.12 33.95
C PRO A 22 3.24 -40.66 32.57
N ALA A 23 3.11 -41.98 32.47
CA ALA A 23 2.66 -42.66 31.25
C ALA A 23 1.16 -42.39 30.95
N PRO A 24 0.73 -42.40 29.67
CA PRO A 24 -0.68 -42.25 29.31
C PRO A 24 -1.53 -43.46 29.76
N PRO A 25 -2.83 -43.27 30.02
CA PRO A 25 -3.73 -44.36 30.40
C PRO A 25 -3.94 -45.39 29.27
N PRO A 26 -4.29 -46.64 29.60
CA PRO A 26 -4.26 -47.76 28.66
C PRO A 26 -5.34 -47.72 27.57
N SER A 27 -5.04 -48.34 26.43
CA SER A 27 -5.89 -48.46 25.24
C SER A 27 -7.08 -49.40 25.44
N GLY A 28 -8.16 -48.87 26.02
CA GLY A 28 -9.45 -49.56 26.16
C GLY A 28 -10.13 -49.82 24.81
N ASN A 29 -9.86 -51.01 24.24
CA ASN A 29 -10.38 -51.40 22.94
C ASN A 29 -11.92 -51.57 22.98
N THR A 30 -12.65 -50.70 22.28
CA THR A 30 -14.12 -50.76 22.16
C THR A 30 -14.53 -50.61 20.70
N PRO A 31 -15.31 -51.56 20.12
CA PRO A 31 -15.61 -51.56 18.70
C PRO A 31 -16.61 -50.45 18.35
N ARG A 32 -16.15 -49.42 17.63
CA ARG A 32 -17.05 -48.46 16.97
C ARG A 32 -17.77 -49.15 15.82
N HIS A 33 -19.02 -49.57 16.03
CA HIS A 33 -19.94 -49.87 14.93
C HIS A 33 -20.34 -48.58 14.21
N THR A 34 -19.46 -48.09 13.32
CA THR A 34 -19.79 -47.06 12.34
C THR A 34 -20.70 -47.68 11.27
N VAL A 35 -22.02 -47.56 11.45
CA VAL A 35 -22.97 -47.85 10.37
C VAL A 35 -22.86 -46.72 9.33
N PRO A 36 -22.49 -46.99 8.07
CA PRO A 36 -22.41 -45.95 7.06
C PRO A 36 -23.82 -45.47 6.72
N PHE A 37 -24.09 -44.18 6.93
CA PHE A 37 -25.39 -43.58 6.63
C PHE A 37 -25.49 -43.27 5.13
N LEU A 38 -25.73 -44.33 4.34
CA LEU A 38 -25.83 -44.24 2.89
C LEU A 38 -27.14 -43.53 2.50
N VAL A 39 -27.05 -42.26 2.12
CA VAL A 39 -28.18 -41.52 1.54
C VAL A 39 -28.28 -41.87 0.05
N PRO A 40 -29.41 -42.42 -0.43
CA PRO A 40 -29.60 -42.64 -1.87
C PRO A 40 -29.70 -41.30 -2.60
N GLU A 41 -28.81 -41.06 -3.55
CA GLU A 41 -28.81 -39.86 -4.38
C GLU A 41 -29.92 -39.96 -5.43
N LEU A 42 -31.06 -39.31 -5.18
CA LEU A 42 -32.19 -39.26 -6.11
C LEU A 42 -31.89 -38.30 -7.27
N SER A 43 -31.35 -38.87 -8.35
CA SER A 43 -30.99 -38.17 -9.59
C SER A 43 -32.21 -37.51 -10.25
N LEU A 44 -32.29 -36.17 -10.17
CA LEU A 44 -33.28 -35.36 -10.88
C LEU A 44 -32.90 -35.18 -12.37
N THR A 45 -32.89 -36.29 -13.12
CA THR A 45 -32.62 -36.34 -14.55
C THR A 45 -33.59 -37.29 -15.25
N ASN A 46 -34.78 -36.79 -15.59
CA ASN A 46 -35.70 -37.36 -16.59
C ASN A 46 -36.85 -36.36 -16.88
N LEU A 47 -36.49 -35.26 -17.53
CA LEU A 47 -37.42 -34.46 -18.33
C LEU A 47 -37.07 -34.75 -19.79
N PRO A 48 -38.02 -35.15 -20.65
CA PRO A 48 -37.76 -35.30 -22.08
C PRO A 48 -37.81 -33.93 -22.75
N ASP A 49 -36.67 -33.50 -23.30
CA ASP A 49 -36.61 -32.39 -24.25
C ASP A 49 -36.99 -32.92 -25.66
N GLU A 50 -37.90 -32.24 -26.34
CA GLU A 50 -38.06 -32.33 -27.81
C GLU A 50 -38.24 -30.91 -28.36
N GLU A 51 -37.27 -30.45 -29.16
CA GLU A 51 -37.43 -29.26 -30.00
C GLU A 51 -38.26 -29.58 -31.26
N ALA A 52 -38.75 -28.53 -31.93
CA ALA A 52 -39.68 -28.65 -33.04
C ALA A 52 -39.00 -28.83 -34.40
N ASP A 53 -39.68 -29.52 -35.33
CA ASP A 53 -39.53 -29.29 -36.78
C ASP A 53 -40.90 -29.45 -37.50
N ALA A 54 -40.98 -29.15 -38.79
CA ALA A 54 -42.13 -28.43 -39.35
C ALA A 54 -43.06 -29.13 -40.38
N ASP A 55 -44.30 -28.63 -40.38
CA ASP A 55 -45.25 -28.38 -41.49
C ASP A 55 -46.08 -29.52 -42.17
N ALA A 56 -47.25 -29.06 -42.68
CA ALA A 56 -48.13 -29.55 -43.75
C ALA A 56 -48.64 -31.01 -43.80
N GLY A 57 -49.99 -31.20 -43.75
CA GLY A 57 -50.60 -32.51 -44.11
C GLY A 57 -52.12 -32.67 -43.94
N LYS A 58 -52.93 -32.06 -44.81
CA LYS A 58 -54.41 -32.18 -44.94
C LYS A 58 -55.12 -33.48 -44.46
N ALA A 59 -56.13 -33.29 -43.60
CA ALA A 59 -57.53 -33.79 -43.66
C ALA A 59 -57.87 -35.30 -43.87
N GLY A 60 -58.85 -35.80 -43.09
CA GLY A 60 -59.69 -36.95 -43.52
C GLY A 60 -60.33 -37.82 -42.42
N ALA A 61 -61.65 -38.03 -42.54
CA ALA A 61 -62.51 -39.07 -41.93
C ALA A 61 -61.95 -39.98 -40.78
N GLY A 62 -62.58 -39.92 -39.59
CA GLY A 62 -62.21 -40.80 -38.46
C GLY A 62 -63.20 -40.91 -37.29
N THR A 63 -64.48 -40.60 -37.49
CA THR A 63 -65.45 -40.36 -36.39
C THR A 63 -65.99 -41.62 -35.70
N GLU A 64 -66.29 -42.70 -36.42
CA GLU A 64 -67.03 -43.84 -35.83
C GLU A 64 -66.21 -44.74 -34.88
N LYS A 65 -64.88 -44.84 -35.08
CA LYS A 65 -64.02 -45.65 -34.18
C LYS A 65 -63.83 -45.02 -32.79
N LYS A 66 -64.12 -43.73 -32.59
CA LYS A 66 -64.00 -43.07 -31.27
C LYS A 66 -65.15 -43.44 -30.32
N ALA A 67 -66.38 -43.57 -30.81
CA ALA A 67 -67.56 -43.84 -29.97
C ALA A 67 -67.49 -45.17 -29.18
N LYS A 68 -66.99 -46.25 -29.81
CA LYS A 68 -66.83 -47.56 -29.15
C LYS A 68 -65.65 -47.62 -28.17
N LYS A 69 -64.64 -46.74 -28.29
CA LYS A 69 -63.61 -46.57 -27.25
C LYS A 69 -64.16 -45.82 -26.02
N ALA A 70 -64.90 -44.73 -26.23
CA ALA A 70 -65.44 -43.91 -25.13
C ALA A 70 -66.32 -44.71 -24.14
N LYS A 71 -67.21 -45.59 -24.62
CA LYS A 71 -68.01 -46.46 -23.74
C LYS A 71 -67.21 -47.56 -23.03
N LYS A 72 -65.99 -47.90 -23.49
CA LYS A 72 -65.12 -48.87 -22.80
C LYS A 72 -64.17 -48.22 -21.79
N ASN A 73 -63.95 -46.90 -21.89
CA ASN A 73 -63.20 -46.11 -20.91
C ASN A 73 -64.04 -45.75 -19.67
N LYS A 74 -65.29 -45.27 -19.83
CA LYS A 74 -66.14 -44.91 -18.68
C LYS A 74 -66.32 -46.05 -17.67
N ASN A 75 -66.61 -47.27 -18.15
CA ASN A 75 -66.70 -48.47 -17.31
C ASN A 75 -65.35 -48.99 -16.77
N LYS A 76 -64.24 -48.30 -17.01
CA LYS A 76 -62.91 -48.56 -16.43
C LYS A 76 -62.48 -47.46 -15.45
N GLU A 77 -62.79 -46.20 -15.76
CA GLU A 77 -62.48 -45.04 -14.91
C GLU A 77 -63.28 -45.08 -13.59
N GLU A 78 -64.52 -45.60 -13.58
CA GLU A 78 -65.29 -45.86 -12.35
C GLU A 78 -64.77 -47.06 -11.51
N LYS A 79 -63.68 -47.72 -11.91
CA LYS A 79 -63.14 -48.93 -11.23
C LYS A 79 -61.68 -48.83 -10.78
N GLN A 80 -61.16 -47.61 -10.62
CA GLN A 80 -59.92 -47.33 -9.87
C GLN A 80 -60.12 -46.17 -8.88
N LYS A 81 -61.08 -46.33 -7.96
CA LYS A 81 -60.77 -45.95 -6.58
C LYS A 81 -59.81 -47.02 -6.05
N GLU A 82 -58.57 -46.64 -5.80
CA GLU A 82 -57.68 -47.51 -5.02
C GLU A 82 -58.28 -47.64 -3.62
N GLU A 83 -58.59 -48.88 -3.23
CA GLU A 83 -59.08 -49.17 -1.89
C GLU A 83 -57.90 -48.99 -0.93
N ILE A 84 -57.86 -47.84 -0.25
CA ILE A 84 -56.75 -47.45 0.62
C ILE A 84 -56.67 -48.43 1.78
N VAL A 85 -55.83 -49.47 1.63
CA VAL A 85 -55.57 -50.45 2.67
C VAL A 85 -55.07 -49.69 3.92
N PRO A 86 -55.73 -49.83 5.08
CA PRO A 86 -55.33 -49.10 6.28
C PRO A 86 -54.03 -49.70 6.84
N ILE A 87 -52.88 -49.21 6.33
CA ILE A 87 -51.54 -49.60 6.77
C ILE A 87 -51.26 -48.96 8.14
N GLY A 88 -51.78 -49.58 9.19
CA GLY A 88 -51.57 -49.21 10.58
C GLY A 88 -52.83 -49.34 11.43
N THR A 89 -52.65 -49.57 12.73
CA THR A 89 -53.74 -49.40 13.69
C THR A 89 -54.04 -47.91 13.87
N ALA A 90 -55.28 -47.54 14.23
CA ALA A 90 -55.64 -46.13 14.46
C ALA A 90 -54.72 -45.43 15.49
N LYS A 91 -54.25 -46.17 16.51
CA LYS A 91 -53.26 -45.72 17.51
C LYS A 91 -51.85 -45.55 16.92
N GLY A 92 -51.49 -46.35 15.92
CA GLY A 92 -50.27 -46.18 15.13
C GLY A 92 -50.30 -44.91 14.30
N VAL A 93 -51.42 -44.65 13.60
CA VAL A 93 -51.63 -43.42 12.81
C VAL A 93 -51.63 -42.17 13.71
N GLU A 94 -52.34 -42.20 14.84
CA GLU A 94 -52.32 -41.16 15.87
C GLU A 94 -50.89 -40.89 16.40
N THR A 95 -50.11 -41.95 16.64
CA THR A 95 -48.72 -41.84 17.11
C THR A 95 -47.79 -41.30 16.02
N MET A 96 -48.00 -41.67 14.75
CA MET A 96 -47.27 -41.12 13.60
C MET A 96 -47.49 -39.61 13.52
N PHE A 97 -48.74 -39.15 13.48
CA PHE A 97 -49.06 -37.71 13.44
C PHE A 97 -48.45 -36.98 14.64
N ARG A 98 -48.67 -37.45 15.88
CA ARG A 98 -48.12 -36.81 17.09
C ARG A 98 -46.60 -36.66 17.03
N ASN A 99 -45.90 -37.67 16.52
CA ASN A 99 -44.45 -37.62 16.37
C ASN A 99 -44.04 -36.64 15.25
N ALA A 100 -44.67 -36.69 14.09
CA ALA A 100 -44.35 -35.82 12.95
C ALA A 100 -44.61 -34.34 13.28
N PHE A 101 -45.77 -34.01 13.87
CA PHE A 101 -46.07 -32.66 14.37
C PHE A 101 -45.03 -32.16 15.36
N ARG A 102 -44.61 -33.02 16.29
CA ARG A 102 -43.57 -32.66 17.26
C ARG A 102 -42.24 -32.38 16.57
N THR A 103 -41.82 -33.22 15.62
CA THR A 103 -40.56 -33.03 14.87
C THR A 103 -40.57 -31.76 14.05
N GLU A 104 -41.66 -31.44 13.33
CA GLU A 104 -41.77 -30.18 12.58
C GLU A 104 -41.76 -28.95 13.50
N MET A 105 -42.45 -29.00 14.65
CA MET A 105 -42.42 -27.92 15.63
C MET A 105 -41.05 -27.73 16.30
N GLU A 106 -40.33 -28.81 16.60
CA GLU A 106 -38.95 -28.76 17.10
C GLU A 106 -37.98 -28.21 16.03
N LEU A 107 -38.20 -28.55 14.75
CA LEU A 107 -37.41 -28.09 13.61
C LEU A 107 -37.65 -26.60 13.30
N LEU A 108 -38.90 -26.12 13.38
CA LEU A 108 -39.26 -24.69 13.30
C LEU A 108 -38.68 -23.90 14.49
N ALA A 109 -38.75 -24.44 15.71
CA ALA A 109 -38.14 -23.82 16.88
C ALA A 109 -36.61 -23.69 16.72
N LEU A 110 -35.94 -24.73 16.20
CA LEU A 110 -34.50 -24.71 15.92
C LEU A 110 -34.13 -23.71 14.82
N ALA A 111 -34.96 -23.53 13.78
CA ALA A 111 -34.78 -22.50 12.77
C ALA A 111 -34.90 -21.08 13.37
N ALA A 112 -35.92 -20.84 14.20
CA ALA A 112 -36.11 -19.59 14.91
C ALA A 112 -34.95 -19.28 15.88
N THR A 113 -34.44 -20.29 16.61
CA THR A 113 -33.25 -20.14 17.46
C THR A 113 -32.01 -19.75 16.66
N LYS A 114 -31.76 -20.40 15.51
CA LYS A 114 -30.64 -20.04 14.61
C LYS A 114 -30.80 -18.65 14.02
N ALA A 115 -32.02 -18.25 13.65
CA ALA A 115 -32.31 -16.89 13.18
C ALA A 115 -32.02 -15.85 14.27
N ASN A 116 -32.44 -16.09 15.52
CA ASN A 116 -32.16 -15.20 16.65
C ASN A 116 -30.65 -15.08 16.93
N ILE A 117 -29.90 -16.18 16.84
CA ILE A 117 -28.42 -16.16 16.93
C ILE A 117 -27.81 -15.33 15.80
N MET A 118 -28.30 -15.45 14.57
CA MET A 118 -27.79 -14.68 13.43
C MET A 118 -28.15 -13.19 13.52
N ILE A 119 -29.28 -12.83 14.12
CA ILE A 119 -29.63 -11.42 14.41
C ILE A 119 -28.71 -10.86 15.50
N SER A 120 -28.56 -11.56 16.62
CA SER A 120 -27.79 -11.04 17.77
C SER A 120 -26.29 -11.01 17.51
N LEU A 121 -25.71 -12.02 16.85
CA LEU A 121 -24.30 -12.08 16.51
C LEU A 121 -23.89 -10.93 15.57
N ASN A 122 -24.63 -10.76 14.46
CA ASN A 122 -24.34 -9.67 13.52
C ASN A 122 -24.62 -8.29 14.14
N GLY A 123 -25.67 -8.16 14.95
CA GLY A 123 -25.95 -6.93 15.71
C GLY A 123 -24.80 -6.56 16.65
N PHE A 124 -24.28 -7.53 17.41
CA PHE A 124 -23.15 -7.34 18.31
C PHE A 124 -21.88 -6.91 17.57
N ILE A 125 -21.52 -7.59 16.47
CA ILE A 125 -20.29 -7.26 15.73
C ILE A 125 -20.41 -5.87 15.07
N VAL A 126 -21.58 -5.52 14.52
CA VAL A 126 -21.81 -4.17 13.97
C VAL A 126 -21.75 -3.10 15.07
N SER A 127 -22.34 -3.34 16.25
CA SER A 127 -22.22 -2.42 17.39
C SER A 127 -20.77 -2.25 17.84
N ALA A 128 -20.00 -3.33 17.95
CA ALA A 128 -18.59 -3.28 18.31
C ALA A 128 -17.78 -2.48 17.27
N LEU A 129 -17.95 -2.77 15.98
CA LEU A 129 -17.27 -2.06 14.88
C LEU A 129 -17.65 -0.58 14.79
N MET A 130 -18.89 -0.20 15.12
CA MET A 130 -19.28 1.22 15.16
C MET A 130 -18.64 1.95 16.35
N ILE A 131 -18.51 1.29 17.51
CA ILE A 131 -17.89 1.87 18.72
C ILE A 131 -16.37 2.00 18.54
N SER A 132 -15.67 0.95 18.09
CA SER A 132 -14.21 1.00 17.89
C SER A 132 -13.81 1.74 16.61
N GLY A 133 -14.64 1.66 15.57
CA GLY A 133 -14.35 2.19 14.24
C GLY A 133 -14.24 3.71 14.20
N ALA A 134 -15.00 4.44 15.04
CA ALA A 134 -14.90 5.90 15.11
C ALA A 134 -13.47 6.40 15.40
N PHE A 135 -12.70 5.65 16.20
CA PHE A 135 -11.29 5.94 16.50
C PHE A 135 -10.34 5.41 15.41
N VAL A 136 -10.57 4.18 14.93
CA VAL A 136 -9.69 3.51 13.96
C VAL A 136 -9.79 4.13 12.56
N PHE A 137 -10.98 4.46 12.06
CA PHE A 137 -11.15 5.04 10.72
C PHE A 137 -10.66 6.50 10.64
N ALA A 138 -10.67 7.22 11.76
CA ALA A 138 -10.11 8.57 11.86
C ALA A 138 -8.57 8.57 11.87
N SER A 139 -7.94 7.52 12.40
CA SER A 139 -6.48 7.35 12.46
C SER A 139 -5.90 6.53 11.30
N SER A 140 -6.72 5.77 10.57
CA SER A 140 -6.31 4.96 9.42
C SER A 140 -7.47 4.75 8.44
N PRO A 141 -7.66 5.65 7.45
CA PRO A 141 -8.76 5.57 6.48
C PRO A 141 -8.81 4.29 5.64
N GLU A 142 -7.68 3.59 5.48
CA GLU A 142 -7.55 2.30 4.80
C GLU A 142 -8.56 1.23 5.27
N PHE A 143 -8.89 1.22 6.57
CA PHE A 143 -9.83 0.24 7.15
C PHE A 143 -11.30 0.49 6.76
N LEU A 144 -11.63 1.65 6.19
CA LEU A 144 -13.01 2.04 5.85
C LEU A 144 -13.60 1.10 4.78
N VAL A 145 -12.84 0.73 3.75
CA VAL A 145 -13.34 -0.14 2.67
C VAL A 145 -13.63 -1.57 3.16
N PRO A 146 -12.70 -2.28 3.86
CA PRO A 146 -12.99 -3.57 4.48
C PRO A 146 -14.18 -3.52 5.46
N ALA A 147 -14.24 -2.50 6.32
CA ALA A 147 -15.31 -2.36 7.30
C ALA A 147 -16.67 -2.08 6.65
N GLY A 148 -16.73 -1.25 5.60
CA GLY A 148 -17.95 -0.98 4.85
C GLY A 148 -18.52 -2.23 4.18
N ILE A 149 -17.68 -3.04 3.53
CA ILE A 149 -18.05 -4.34 2.94
C ILE A 149 -18.64 -5.27 4.02
N PHE A 150 -17.99 -5.34 5.19
CA PHE A 150 -18.45 -6.19 6.28
C PHE A 150 -19.77 -5.70 6.89
N MET A 151 -19.92 -4.40 7.18
CA MET A 151 -21.15 -3.85 7.75
C MET A 151 -22.35 -4.02 6.81
N PHE A 152 -22.18 -3.81 5.51
CA PHE A 152 -23.24 -4.02 4.51
C PHE A 152 -23.70 -5.48 4.44
N THR A 153 -22.75 -6.43 4.49
CA THR A 153 -23.05 -7.87 4.41
C THR A 153 -23.61 -8.43 5.72
N ALA A 154 -23.16 -7.94 6.88
CA ALA A 154 -23.77 -8.22 8.18
C ALA A 154 -25.20 -7.67 8.28
N ALA A 155 -25.47 -6.44 7.81
CA ALA A 155 -26.83 -5.90 7.76
C ALA A 155 -27.74 -6.72 6.83
N THR A 156 -27.24 -7.12 5.66
CA THR A 156 -27.94 -8.01 4.72
C THR A 156 -28.24 -9.38 5.37
N SER A 157 -27.30 -9.93 6.15
CA SER A 157 -27.48 -11.15 6.92
C SER A 157 -28.60 -11.04 7.97
N ILE A 158 -28.67 -9.93 8.71
CA ILE A 158 -29.73 -9.64 9.69
C ILE A 158 -31.11 -9.60 9.02
N VAL A 159 -31.23 -8.93 7.86
CA VAL A 159 -32.51 -8.87 7.11
C VAL A 159 -33.00 -10.27 6.74
N PHE A 160 -32.13 -11.14 6.23
CA PHE A 160 -32.51 -12.52 5.91
C PHE A 160 -32.82 -13.37 7.16
N ALA A 161 -32.15 -13.14 8.30
CA ALA A 161 -32.49 -13.81 9.55
C ALA A 161 -33.86 -13.36 10.10
N LEU A 162 -34.20 -12.07 10.01
CA LEU A 162 -35.52 -11.54 10.37
C LEU A 162 -36.63 -12.09 9.47
N LEU A 163 -36.35 -12.29 8.18
CA LEU A 163 -37.24 -12.99 7.25
C LEU A 163 -37.39 -14.47 7.60
N SER A 164 -36.33 -15.16 8.03
CA SER A 164 -36.42 -16.53 8.55
C SER A 164 -37.28 -16.62 9.81
N ALA A 165 -37.26 -15.62 10.69
CA ALA A 165 -38.09 -15.57 11.88
C ALA A 165 -39.55 -15.15 11.61
N SER A 166 -39.89 -14.72 10.38
CA SER A 166 -41.23 -14.23 10.03
C SER A 166 -41.50 -14.25 8.50
N PRO A 167 -41.52 -15.43 7.86
CA PRO A 167 -41.52 -15.55 6.41
C PRO A 167 -42.77 -14.97 5.72
N ASP A 168 -43.86 -14.76 6.44
CA ASP A 168 -45.13 -14.20 5.93
C ASP A 168 -45.05 -12.67 5.75
N ARG A 169 -43.95 -12.07 6.26
CA ARG A 169 -43.52 -10.71 5.90
C ARG A 169 -42.65 -10.69 4.63
N ALA A 170 -42.14 -11.84 4.17
CA ALA A 170 -41.26 -11.90 3.00
C ALA A 170 -41.99 -11.63 1.68
N GLY A 171 -43.24 -12.07 1.51
CA GLY A 171 -44.07 -11.72 0.35
C GLY A 171 -44.25 -10.20 0.21
N LYS A 172 -44.51 -9.53 1.34
CA LYS A 172 -44.66 -8.07 1.43
C LYS A 172 -43.34 -7.35 1.13
N ILE A 173 -42.23 -7.77 1.75
CA ILE A 173 -40.90 -7.19 1.51
C ILE A 173 -40.46 -7.40 0.06
N ARG A 174 -40.75 -8.56 -0.55
CA ARG A 174 -40.53 -8.79 -1.98
C ARG A 174 -41.37 -7.84 -2.85
N SER A 175 -42.66 -7.68 -2.58
CA SER A 175 -43.51 -6.73 -3.34
C SER A 175 -43.06 -5.26 -3.20
N ILE A 176 -42.42 -4.89 -2.08
CA ILE A 176 -41.80 -3.57 -1.87
C ILE A 176 -40.54 -3.43 -2.72
N LEU A 177 -39.68 -4.46 -2.77
CA LEU A 177 -38.48 -4.47 -3.61
C LEU A 177 -38.82 -4.46 -5.11
N ASP A 178 -39.82 -5.24 -5.51
CA ASP A 178 -40.32 -5.28 -6.90
C ASP A 178 -40.94 -3.93 -7.28
N TRP A 179 -41.74 -3.31 -6.40
CA TRP A 179 -42.24 -1.93 -6.58
C TRP A 179 -41.11 -0.89 -6.64
N PHE A 180 -40.06 -0.99 -5.81
CA PHE A 180 -38.93 -0.07 -5.84
C PHE A 180 -38.11 -0.23 -7.14
N SER A 181 -37.95 -1.45 -7.63
CA SER A 181 -37.41 -1.75 -8.96
C SER A 181 -38.24 -1.10 -10.07
N ASP A 182 -39.57 -1.24 -10.04
CA ASP A 182 -40.48 -0.66 -11.03
C ASP A 182 -40.47 0.87 -10.97
N TRP A 183 -40.46 1.45 -9.78
CA TRP A 183 -40.36 2.90 -9.54
C TRP A 183 -39.04 3.46 -10.10
N ARG A 184 -37.90 2.83 -9.82
CA ARG A 184 -36.59 3.20 -10.40
C ARG A 184 -36.56 3.05 -11.93
N LYS A 185 -37.45 2.23 -12.50
CA LYS A 185 -37.63 2.03 -13.96
C LYS A 185 -38.75 2.91 -14.55
N GLY A 186 -39.37 3.81 -13.77
CA GLY A 186 -40.44 4.70 -14.19
C GLY A 186 -41.81 4.04 -14.42
N ARG A 187 -42.02 2.80 -13.94
CA ARG A 187 -43.18 1.94 -14.24
C ARG A 187 -44.25 1.89 -13.14
N ALA A 188 -44.01 2.51 -11.99
CA ALA A 188 -44.94 2.51 -10.85
C ALA A 188 -44.98 3.88 -10.15
N LYS A 189 -46.14 4.23 -9.59
CA LYS A 189 -46.38 5.43 -8.78
C LYS A 189 -46.43 5.10 -7.29
N LEU A 190 -46.33 6.14 -6.45
CA LEU A 190 -46.43 6.03 -4.99
C LEU A 190 -47.80 5.47 -4.52
N SER A 191 -48.86 5.70 -5.28
CA SER A 191 -50.20 5.09 -5.09
C SER A 191 -50.17 3.57 -5.08
N ASP A 192 -49.29 2.98 -5.89
CA ASP A 192 -49.35 1.57 -6.27
C ASP A 192 -48.70 0.67 -5.22
N LEU A 193 -47.89 1.26 -4.33
CA LEU A 193 -47.30 0.59 -3.18
C LEU A 193 -48.39 0.04 -2.25
N LYS A 194 -49.43 0.84 -1.96
CA LYS A 194 -50.52 0.44 -1.05
C LYS A 194 -51.36 -0.70 -1.63
N SER A 195 -51.62 -0.71 -2.94
CA SER A 195 -52.41 -1.77 -3.59
C SER A 195 -51.61 -3.06 -3.85
N ARG A 196 -50.28 -2.98 -3.98
CA ARG A 196 -49.40 -4.16 -4.08
C ARG A 196 -49.17 -4.85 -2.72
N VAL A 197 -48.96 -4.08 -1.65
CA VAL A 197 -48.58 -4.60 -0.31
C VAL A 197 -49.77 -5.12 0.51
N VAL A 198 -51.00 -4.63 0.25
CA VAL A 198 -52.21 -4.95 1.05
C VAL A 198 -53.00 -6.14 0.50
N ARG A 199 -52.44 -6.92 -0.44
CA ARG A 199 -53.04 -8.20 -0.85
C ARG A 199 -53.04 -9.18 0.33
N PRO A 200 -54.20 -9.75 0.73
CA PRO A 200 -54.22 -10.89 1.63
C PRO A 200 -53.62 -12.10 0.92
N GLU A 201 -52.63 -12.77 1.51
CA GLU A 201 -52.28 -14.12 1.06
C GLU A 201 -53.44 -15.06 1.46
N GLY A 202 -53.90 -15.84 0.48
CA GLY A 202 -55.18 -16.55 0.55
C GLY A 202 -55.18 -17.76 1.49
N HIS A 203 -56.29 -18.50 1.49
CA HIS A 203 -56.34 -19.81 2.13
C HIS A 203 -55.32 -20.74 1.47
N PHE A 204 -54.47 -21.38 2.29
CA PHE A 204 -53.36 -22.18 1.77
C PHE A 204 -53.84 -23.50 1.13
N PHE A 205 -54.96 -24.08 1.60
CA PHE A 205 -55.46 -25.37 1.14
C PHE A 205 -56.99 -25.41 1.01
N GLY A 206 -57.48 -25.61 -0.22
CA GLY A 206 -58.88 -25.86 -0.55
C GLY A 206 -59.84 -24.67 -0.35
N GLU A 207 -61.13 -24.93 -0.60
CA GLU A 207 -62.22 -23.95 -0.41
C GLU A 207 -62.66 -23.84 1.07
N THR A 208 -62.19 -24.74 1.95
CA THR A 208 -62.56 -24.81 3.36
C THR A 208 -61.36 -24.53 4.28
N PRO A 209 -61.38 -23.43 5.07
CA PRO A 209 -60.27 -23.09 5.96
C PRO A 209 -59.91 -24.25 6.91
N ASN A 210 -58.62 -24.45 7.17
CA ASN A 210 -58.19 -25.44 8.15
C ASN A 210 -58.13 -24.79 9.55
N ILE A 211 -59.04 -25.21 10.45
CA ILE A 211 -59.15 -24.63 11.79
C ILE A 211 -58.01 -25.04 12.74
N LEU A 212 -57.20 -26.03 12.38
CA LEU A 212 -56.01 -26.43 13.13
C LEU A 212 -54.85 -25.45 12.86
N ILE A 213 -54.67 -25.03 11.61
CA ILE A 213 -53.73 -23.97 11.22
C ILE A 213 -54.15 -22.65 11.89
N TYR A 214 -53.23 -22.05 12.65
CA TYR A 214 -53.46 -20.78 13.37
C TYR A 214 -53.98 -19.65 12.46
N GLU A 215 -53.35 -19.47 11.30
CA GLU A 215 -53.70 -18.37 10.38
C GLU A 215 -55.13 -18.45 9.85
N ASP A 216 -55.63 -19.64 9.55
CA ASP A 216 -57.00 -19.80 9.06
C ASP A 216 -58.02 -19.77 10.21
N ARG A 217 -57.64 -20.25 11.40
CA ARG A 217 -58.44 -20.12 12.63
C ARG A 217 -58.71 -18.67 13.04
N VAL A 218 -57.75 -17.75 12.86
CA VAL A 218 -57.97 -16.32 13.20
C VAL A 218 -58.77 -15.54 12.14
N LYS A 219 -59.05 -16.13 10.97
CA LYS A 219 -59.84 -15.50 9.89
C LYS A 219 -61.35 -15.79 9.98
N ILE A 220 -61.82 -16.57 10.96
CA ILE A 220 -63.22 -17.03 11.08
C ILE A 220 -63.87 -16.62 12.41
N SER A 221 -65.20 -16.47 12.42
CA SER A 221 -65.95 -16.15 13.65
C SER A 221 -65.99 -17.35 14.62
N LYS A 222 -66.26 -17.08 15.91
CA LYS A 222 -66.35 -18.08 16.97
C LYS A 222 -67.41 -19.14 16.68
N GLU A 223 -68.54 -18.74 16.10
CA GLU A 223 -69.69 -19.57 15.76
C GLU A 223 -69.34 -20.49 14.58
N ARG A 224 -68.66 -19.94 13.56
CA ARG A 224 -68.17 -20.71 12.41
C ARG A 224 -67.09 -21.71 12.85
N TYR A 225 -66.15 -21.30 13.71
CA TYR A 225 -65.13 -22.17 14.28
C TYR A 225 -65.75 -23.32 15.09
N TRP A 226 -66.71 -23.02 15.97
CA TRP A 226 -67.40 -24.03 16.77
C TRP A 226 -68.10 -25.07 15.88
N LYS A 227 -68.84 -24.61 14.85
CA LYS A 227 -69.49 -25.53 13.91
C LYS A 227 -68.45 -26.39 13.15
N MET A 228 -67.42 -25.77 12.55
CA MET A 228 -66.38 -26.50 11.82
C MET A 228 -65.64 -27.51 12.71
N MET A 229 -65.48 -27.23 14.01
CA MET A 229 -64.91 -28.17 14.97
C MET A 229 -65.86 -29.36 15.24
N GLN A 230 -67.17 -29.14 15.34
CA GLN A 230 -68.14 -30.23 15.42
C GLN A 230 -68.18 -31.07 14.14
N ASP A 231 -68.19 -30.41 12.96
CA ASP A 231 -68.18 -31.06 11.65
C ASP A 231 -66.93 -31.97 11.49
N ILE A 232 -65.74 -31.49 11.87
CA ILE A 232 -64.49 -32.27 11.82
C ILE A 232 -64.46 -33.39 12.87
N MET A 233 -64.87 -33.13 14.12
CA MET A 233 -64.86 -34.18 15.17
C MET A 233 -65.87 -35.31 14.93
N ALA A 234 -66.86 -35.12 14.07
CA ALA A 234 -67.82 -36.15 13.69
C ALA A 234 -67.22 -37.23 12.77
N ASP A 235 -66.10 -36.96 12.09
CA ASP A 235 -65.55 -37.83 11.05
C ASP A 235 -64.02 -37.96 11.14
N ARG A 236 -63.55 -39.20 11.34
CA ARG A 236 -62.12 -39.51 11.47
C ARG A 236 -61.34 -39.26 10.17
N GLU A 237 -61.97 -39.40 9.01
CA GLU A 237 -61.31 -39.13 7.72
C GLU A 237 -61.01 -37.63 7.60
N GLN A 238 -61.96 -36.77 7.98
CA GLN A 238 -61.77 -35.31 8.04
C GLN A 238 -60.74 -34.89 9.09
N VAL A 239 -60.68 -35.54 10.27
CA VAL A 239 -59.61 -35.31 11.24
C VAL A 239 -58.24 -35.58 10.62
N TYR A 240 -58.03 -36.76 10.03
CA TYR A 240 -56.74 -37.10 9.42
C TYR A 240 -56.41 -36.25 8.19
N HIS A 241 -57.39 -35.83 7.38
CA HIS A 241 -57.19 -34.89 6.28
C HIS A 241 -56.69 -33.53 6.79
N LYS A 242 -57.40 -32.90 7.75
CA LYS A 242 -57.03 -31.58 8.27
C LYS A 242 -55.72 -31.60 9.07
N MET A 243 -55.39 -32.72 9.71
CA MET A 243 -54.06 -32.95 10.30
C MET A 243 -52.97 -33.11 9.23
N SER A 244 -53.26 -33.73 8.08
CA SER A 244 -52.31 -33.83 6.97
C SER A 244 -52.05 -32.47 6.30
N ASP A 245 -53.11 -31.68 6.09
CA ASP A 245 -53.02 -30.29 5.58
C ASP A 245 -52.13 -29.41 6.48
N GLU A 246 -52.28 -29.53 7.81
CA GLU A 246 -51.50 -28.77 8.78
C GLU A 246 -50.04 -29.24 8.84
N LEU A 247 -49.78 -30.56 8.83
CA LEU A 247 -48.42 -31.10 8.82
C LEU A 247 -47.66 -30.69 7.54
N TYR A 248 -48.32 -30.72 6.39
CA TYR A 248 -47.75 -30.24 5.12
C TYR A 248 -47.51 -28.72 5.14
N TRP A 249 -48.42 -27.94 5.74
CA TRP A 249 -48.22 -26.50 5.95
C TRP A 249 -46.98 -26.20 6.81
N LEU A 250 -46.75 -26.97 7.89
CA LEU A 250 -45.57 -26.84 8.74
C LEU A 250 -44.28 -27.14 7.97
N GLY A 251 -44.25 -28.21 7.15
CA GLY A 251 -43.09 -28.53 6.30
C GLY A 251 -42.80 -27.45 5.24
N LEU A 252 -43.84 -26.85 4.64
CA LEU A 252 -43.67 -25.68 3.76
C LEU A 252 -43.15 -24.45 4.52
N MET A 253 -43.64 -24.21 5.74
CA MET A 253 -43.18 -23.13 6.60
C MET A 253 -41.70 -23.32 6.96
N ALA A 254 -41.31 -24.52 7.37
CA ALA A 254 -39.93 -24.90 7.65
C ALA A 254 -39.01 -24.64 6.44
N ASN A 255 -39.41 -25.09 5.24
CA ASN A 255 -38.66 -24.85 4.00
C ASN A 255 -38.47 -23.34 3.73
N LYS A 256 -39.53 -22.51 3.90
CA LYS A 256 -39.40 -21.04 3.81
C LYS A 256 -38.36 -20.51 4.80
N GLN A 257 -38.45 -20.90 6.08
CA GLN A 257 -37.52 -20.42 7.12
C GLN A 257 -36.08 -20.83 6.81
N PHE A 258 -35.80 -22.13 6.58
CA PHE A 258 -34.47 -22.63 6.28
C PHE A 258 -33.87 -22.01 5.00
N LYS A 259 -34.69 -21.68 3.99
CA LYS A 259 -34.22 -20.96 2.80
C LYS A 259 -33.73 -19.55 3.12
N TYR A 260 -34.46 -18.78 3.93
CA TYR A 260 -34.01 -17.44 4.36
C TYR A 260 -32.81 -17.53 5.32
N LEU A 261 -32.79 -18.51 6.22
CA LEU A 261 -31.68 -18.75 7.13
C LEU A 261 -30.38 -19.09 6.38
N ASN A 262 -30.44 -19.98 5.37
CA ASN A 262 -29.29 -20.30 4.52
C ASN A 262 -28.80 -19.07 3.74
N MET A 263 -29.71 -18.20 3.29
CA MET A 263 -29.36 -16.96 2.60
C MET A 263 -28.72 -15.93 3.55
N SER A 264 -29.12 -15.90 4.83
CA SER A 264 -28.47 -15.13 5.90
C SER A 264 -27.04 -15.61 6.16
N TYR A 265 -26.83 -16.93 6.30
CA TYR A 265 -25.50 -17.53 6.46
C TYR A 265 -24.60 -17.30 5.23
N ALA A 266 -25.16 -17.40 4.02
CA ALA A 266 -24.40 -17.15 2.79
C ALA A 266 -23.92 -15.70 2.68
N ALA A 267 -24.80 -14.73 2.97
CA ALA A 267 -24.46 -13.30 2.96
C ALA A 267 -23.34 -12.98 3.96
N PHE A 268 -23.43 -13.50 5.19
CA PHE A 268 -22.41 -13.32 6.21
C PHE A 268 -21.07 -13.98 5.83
N ARG A 269 -21.09 -15.26 5.42
CA ARG A 269 -19.87 -16.03 5.13
C ARG A 269 -19.06 -15.42 3.97
N TRP A 270 -19.73 -15.05 2.88
CA TRP A 270 -19.05 -14.43 1.75
C TRP A 270 -18.64 -12.99 2.02
N GLY A 271 -19.42 -12.24 2.82
CA GLY A 271 -19.07 -10.89 3.26
C GLY A 271 -17.82 -10.83 4.13
N LEU A 272 -17.68 -11.77 5.08
CA LEU A 272 -16.49 -11.92 5.91
C LEU A 272 -15.24 -12.26 5.08
N LEU A 273 -15.36 -13.15 4.08
CA LEU A 273 -14.24 -13.45 3.18
C LEU A 273 -13.86 -12.23 2.32
N ALA A 274 -14.85 -11.50 1.80
CA ALA A 274 -14.62 -10.32 0.98
C ALA A 274 -13.95 -9.17 1.75
N SER A 275 -14.32 -8.93 3.02
CA SER A 275 -13.68 -7.89 3.83
C SER A 275 -12.25 -8.25 4.22
N VAL A 276 -11.95 -9.52 4.52
CA VAL A 276 -10.58 -9.99 4.78
C VAL A 276 -9.69 -9.83 3.53
N LEU A 277 -10.19 -10.21 2.35
CA LEU A 277 -9.46 -10.03 1.09
C LEU A 277 -9.26 -8.55 0.74
N ALA A 278 -10.26 -7.70 0.98
CA ALA A 278 -10.13 -6.25 0.79
C ALA A 278 -9.07 -5.65 1.73
N PHE A 279 -9.00 -6.09 3.00
CA PHE A 279 -8.00 -5.62 3.95
C PHE A 279 -6.57 -6.00 3.52
N ILE A 280 -6.37 -7.25 3.09
CA ILE A 280 -5.07 -7.70 2.57
C ILE A 280 -4.70 -6.88 1.34
N GLY A 281 -5.61 -6.71 0.37
CA GLY A 281 -5.36 -5.96 -0.86
C GLY A 281 -4.97 -4.50 -0.60
N VAL A 282 -5.75 -3.77 0.21
CA VAL A 282 -5.45 -2.37 0.56
C VAL A 282 -4.09 -2.23 1.25
N LYS A 283 -3.73 -3.18 2.14
CA LYS A 283 -2.48 -3.10 2.89
C LYS A 283 -1.24 -3.52 2.09
N THR A 284 -1.34 -4.46 1.15
CA THR A 284 -0.16 -5.01 0.44
C THR A 284 0.13 -4.33 -0.90
N LEU A 285 -0.87 -3.91 -1.67
CA LEU A 285 -0.64 -3.30 -2.99
C LEU A 285 0.26 -2.04 -2.94
N PRO A 286 0.06 -1.08 -2.00
CA PRO A 286 0.88 0.13 -1.94
C PRO A 286 2.37 -0.12 -1.67
N GLN A 287 2.72 -1.25 -1.05
CA GLN A 287 4.12 -1.61 -0.75
C GLN A 287 4.81 -2.34 -1.91
N ILE A 288 4.06 -3.15 -2.67
CA ILE A 288 4.62 -4.04 -3.70
C ILE A 288 4.79 -3.32 -5.04
N ILE A 289 3.86 -2.43 -5.40
CA ILE A 289 3.86 -1.76 -6.72
C ILE A 289 5.08 -0.85 -6.91
N PRO A 290 5.44 0.05 -5.96
CA PRO A 290 6.62 0.92 -6.12
C PRO A 290 7.93 0.13 -6.17
N ALA A 291 8.08 -0.87 -5.30
CA ALA A 291 9.29 -1.67 -5.20
C ALA A 291 9.64 -2.41 -6.50
N MET A 292 8.65 -2.98 -7.19
CA MET A 292 8.88 -3.61 -8.51
C MET A 292 9.23 -2.60 -9.60
N GLN A 293 8.68 -1.39 -9.56
CA GLN A 293 9.01 -0.32 -10.51
C GLN A 293 10.43 0.18 -10.29
N GLN A 294 10.82 0.45 -9.03
CA GLN A 294 12.17 0.83 -8.64
C GLN A 294 13.21 -0.23 -9.06
N SER A 295 12.97 -1.52 -8.76
CA SER A 295 13.92 -2.58 -9.13
C SER A 295 14.14 -2.71 -10.64
N LYS A 296 13.12 -2.40 -11.46
CA LYS A 296 13.26 -2.38 -12.91
C LYS A 296 14.05 -1.15 -13.38
N GLN A 297 13.72 0.02 -12.84
CA GLN A 297 14.38 1.28 -13.20
C GLN A 297 15.87 1.28 -12.79
N GLU A 298 16.22 0.71 -11.64
CA GLU A 298 17.62 0.48 -11.25
C GLU A 298 18.37 -0.42 -12.23
N ALA A 299 17.76 -1.51 -12.70
CA ALA A 299 18.38 -2.43 -13.64
C ALA A 299 18.63 -1.77 -15.01
N GLU A 300 17.72 -0.88 -15.43
CA GLU A 300 17.84 -0.09 -16.65
C GLU A 300 18.93 1.00 -16.51
N LEU A 301 18.96 1.73 -15.40
CA LEU A 301 19.98 2.75 -15.09
C LEU A 301 21.40 2.17 -14.99
N LYS A 302 21.56 0.97 -14.40
CA LYS A 302 22.86 0.26 -14.35
C LYS A 302 23.39 -0.06 -15.75
N GLY A 303 22.52 -0.25 -16.74
CA GLY A 303 22.90 -0.38 -18.15
C GLY A 303 23.54 0.87 -18.77
N PHE A 304 23.27 2.05 -18.20
CA PHE A 304 23.88 3.33 -18.59
C PHE A 304 25.09 3.73 -17.72
N GLY A 305 25.57 2.83 -16.85
CA GLY A 305 26.64 3.14 -15.89
C GLY A 305 26.19 3.98 -14.68
N ILE A 306 24.87 4.07 -14.45
CA ILE A 306 24.26 4.85 -13.36
C ILE A 306 23.85 3.91 -12.23
N TYR A 307 24.23 4.26 -11.01
CA TYR A 307 24.01 3.51 -9.78
C TYR A 307 23.32 4.40 -8.75
N THR A 308 22.68 3.78 -7.76
CA THR A 308 22.03 4.48 -6.64
C THR A 308 22.83 4.24 -5.35
N PHE A 309 22.93 5.24 -4.48
CA PHE A 309 23.54 5.11 -3.16
C PHE A 309 22.66 4.30 -2.18
N LYS A 310 23.24 3.89 -1.05
CA LYS A 310 22.56 3.09 0.00
C LYS A 310 22.28 3.88 1.29
N GLY A 311 22.97 5.00 1.54
CA GLY A 311 22.72 5.91 2.67
C GLY A 311 22.96 7.40 2.37
N VAL A 312 23.75 7.75 1.35
CA VAL A 312 23.89 9.13 0.83
C VAL A 312 22.63 9.63 0.12
N TYR A 313 22.16 10.84 0.47
CA TYR A 313 20.92 11.44 -0.07
C TYR A 313 21.14 12.67 -0.95
N GLU A 314 21.94 13.63 -0.48
CA GLU A 314 22.01 14.99 -1.07
C GLU A 314 23.50 15.36 -1.32
N PRO A 315 24.22 14.68 -2.25
CA PRO A 315 25.66 14.77 -2.41
C PRO A 315 26.11 15.93 -3.31
N SER A 316 26.75 16.91 -2.70
CA SER A 316 27.27 18.12 -3.37
C SER A 316 28.71 17.96 -3.87
N ALA A 317 29.57 17.30 -3.11
CA ALA A 317 31.00 17.23 -3.39
C ALA A 317 31.61 15.85 -3.08
N VAL A 318 32.64 15.46 -3.84
CA VAL A 318 33.37 14.20 -3.68
C VAL A 318 34.87 14.38 -3.84
N GLN A 319 35.67 13.62 -3.09
CA GLN A 319 37.10 13.47 -3.32
C GLN A 319 37.61 12.06 -2.93
N GLN A 320 38.47 11.43 -3.75
CA GLN A 320 39.17 10.21 -3.32
C GLN A 320 40.33 10.48 -2.34
N LEU A 321 40.28 9.78 -1.20
CA LEU A 321 41.29 9.77 -0.14
C LEU A 321 42.56 8.99 -0.54
N PRO A 322 43.72 9.22 0.11
CA PRO A 322 44.97 8.51 -0.21
C PRO A 322 44.91 6.98 -0.07
N ASP A 323 43.95 6.45 0.70
CA ASP A 323 43.72 5.01 0.89
C ASP A 323 42.72 4.40 -0.11
N GLY A 324 42.16 5.21 -1.03
CA GLY A 324 41.24 4.78 -2.08
C GLY A 324 39.75 4.90 -1.73
N ARG A 325 39.39 5.18 -0.47
CA ARG A 325 38.00 5.50 -0.09
C ARG A 325 37.58 6.85 -0.66
N LEU A 326 36.28 7.05 -0.84
CA LEU A 326 35.70 8.35 -1.19
C LEU A 326 35.28 9.08 0.09
N LEU A 327 35.60 10.36 0.17
CA LEU A 327 34.91 11.32 1.01
C LEU A 327 33.85 12.00 0.16
N ILE A 328 32.59 11.90 0.56
CA ILE A 328 31.45 12.62 0.00
C ILE A 328 30.99 13.63 1.05
N MET A 329 30.55 14.82 0.63
CA MET A 329 29.84 15.77 1.50
C MET A 329 28.37 15.82 1.11
N GLU A 330 27.51 16.09 2.09
CA GLU A 330 26.07 16.30 1.91
C GLU A 330 25.62 17.61 2.57
N ASP A 331 24.52 18.18 2.09
CA ASP A 331 23.94 19.42 2.60
C ASP A 331 23.48 19.33 4.06
N GLU A 332 22.81 18.22 4.41
CA GLU A 332 22.24 18.04 5.73
C GLU A 332 23.34 17.80 6.78
N ALA A 333 23.43 18.74 7.71
CA ALA A 333 24.45 18.84 8.74
C ALA A 333 24.69 17.59 9.60
N THR A 334 23.66 16.76 9.78
CA THR A 334 23.73 15.51 10.54
C THR A 334 24.38 14.36 9.75
N ARG A 335 24.55 14.52 8.43
CA ARG A 335 25.26 13.62 7.51
C ARG A 335 26.32 14.37 6.67
N ALA A 336 26.83 15.49 7.17
CA ALA A 336 27.65 16.43 6.39
C ALA A 336 28.93 15.85 5.74
N ALA A 337 29.37 14.66 6.13
CA ALA A 337 30.50 13.96 5.53
C ALA A 337 30.32 12.44 5.65
N SER A 338 30.37 11.77 4.50
CA SER A 338 30.08 10.34 4.32
C SER A 338 31.28 9.65 3.65
N ILE A 339 31.75 8.53 4.21
CA ILE A 339 32.99 7.81 3.84
C ILE A 339 32.62 6.49 3.17
N LEU A 340 32.80 6.41 1.85
CA LEU A 340 32.36 5.27 1.06
C LEU A 340 33.54 4.47 0.50
N SER A 341 33.37 3.14 0.47
CA SER A 341 34.33 2.18 -0.07
C SER A 341 33.73 1.40 -1.23
N PHE A 342 34.52 1.13 -2.27
CA PHE A 342 34.10 0.25 -3.36
C PHE A 342 34.07 -1.21 -2.91
N GLN A 343 32.94 -1.86 -3.11
CA GLN A 343 32.72 -3.30 -2.90
C GLN A 343 33.20 -4.12 -4.09
N ALA A 344 33.34 -5.44 -3.90
CA ALA A 344 33.74 -6.37 -4.95
C ALA A 344 32.74 -6.48 -6.12
N ASP A 345 31.50 -6.02 -5.95
CA ASP A 345 30.48 -5.92 -7.01
C ASP A 345 30.54 -4.59 -7.78
N GLY A 346 31.49 -3.69 -7.44
CA GLY A 346 31.63 -2.36 -8.02
C GLY A 346 30.74 -1.29 -7.40
N THR A 347 29.82 -1.64 -6.49
CA THR A 347 28.97 -0.66 -5.81
C THR A 347 29.70 0.01 -4.64
N LEU A 348 29.33 1.25 -4.33
CA LEU A 348 29.76 1.93 -3.12
C LEU A 348 28.99 1.44 -1.88
N ALA A 349 29.68 1.37 -0.75
CA ALA A 349 29.13 1.09 0.57
C ALA A 349 29.68 2.09 1.61
N GLU A 350 28.82 2.51 2.53
CA GLU A 350 29.02 3.53 3.57
C GLU A 350 29.66 2.94 4.84
N ASP A 351 30.16 3.80 5.72
CA ASP A 351 30.73 3.44 7.03
C ASP A 351 30.25 4.45 8.08
N ASP A 352 29.01 4.27 8.58
CA ASP A 352 28.33 5.15 9.55
C ASP A 352 29.21 5.51 10.76
N ALA A 353 30.12 4.60 11.12
CA ALA A 353 31.05 4.71 12.23
C ALA A 353 32.33 5.51 11.90
N ALA A 354 32.72 5.59 10.63
CA ALA A 354 33.66 6.59 10.10
C ALA A 354 32.99 7.97 10.05
N ASP A 355 31.78 8.05 9.52
CA ASP A 355 31.06 9.30 9.22
C ASP A 355 30.82 10.08 10.51
N THR A 356 30.30 9.37 11.52
CA THR A 356 30.15 9.87 12.89
C THR A 356 31.48 10.39 13.49
N ARG A 357 32.65 9.87 13.10
CA ARG A 357 33.97 10.35 13.56
C ARG A 357 34.44 11.55 12.76
N VAL A 358 34.28 11.54 11.44
CA VAL A 358 34.70 12.62 10.55
C VAL A 358 33.88 13.88 10.82
N ILE A 359 32.55 13.77 10.91
CA ILE A 359 31.64 14.87 11.26
C ILE A 359 32.01 15.48 12.63
N ARG A 360 32.29 14.65 13.65
CA ARG A 360 32.76 15.14 14.96
C ARG A 360 34.17 15.74 14.89
N GLY A 361 35.02 15.24 14.00
CA GLY A 361 36.38 15.70 13.76
C GLY A 361 36.46 17.15 13.28
N PHE A 362 35.41 17.68 12.64
CA PHE A 362 35.31 19.09 12.25
C PHE A 362 35.13 20.04 13.44
N LYS A 363 34.71 19.58 14.62
CA LYS A 363 34.52 20.37 15.87
C LYS A 363 33.48 21.51 15.80
N ARG A 364 33.01 21.87 14.60
CA ARG A 364 31.88 22.75 14.31
C ARG A 364 30.80 21.95 13.58
N LYS A 365 29.54 22.39 13.65
CA LYS A 365 28.48 21.90 12.77
C LYS A 365 28.73 22.50 11.38
N LEU A 366 29.04 21.67 10.40
CA LEU A 366 29.03 22.04 8.97
C LEU A 366 27.66 21.70 8.38
N SER A 367 27.23 22.42 7.36
CA SER A 367 25.98 22.19 6.61
C SER A 367 26.03 22.99 5.32
N ASP A 368 25.37 22.53 4.27
CA ASP A 368 25.51 23.06 2.91
C ASP A 368 27.02 23.10 2.56
N LEU A 369 27.66 21.94 2.52
CA LEU A 369 29.01 21.81 1.94
C LEU A 369 28.83 21.81 0.43
N GLU A 370 29.60 22.58 -0.33
CA GLU A 370 29.35 22.79 -1.76
C GLU A 370 30.46 22.18 -2.64
N GLY A 371 31.71 22.25 -2.18
CA GLY A 371 32.88 21.85 -3.00
C GLY A 371 33.99 21.19 -2.21
N LEU A 372 34.69 20.25 -2.87
CA LEU A 372 35.89 19.56 -2.37
C LEU A 372 37.00 19.52 -3.42
N THR A 373 38.23 19.72 -2.97
CA THR A 373 39.43 19.45 -3.76
C THR A 373 40.63 19.11 -2.88
N ARG A 374 41.74 18.63 -3.46
CA ARG A 374 42.88 18.07 -2.72
C ARG A 374 44.21 18.42 -3.36
N ASP A 375 45.20 18.74 -2.52
CA ASP A 375 46.58 18.97 -2.97
C ASP A 375 47.43 17.67 -3.03
N PRO A 376 48.58 17.69 -3.73
CA PRO A 376 49.50 16.55 -3.77
C PRO A 376 50.05 16.12 -2.40
N ASP A 377 50.11 17.02 -1.42
CA ASP A 377 50.57 16.76 -0.05
C ASP A 377 49.46 16.10 0.82
N GLY A 378 48.27 15.88 0.25
CA GLY A 378 47.14 15.18 0.83
C GLY A 378 46.23 16.03 1.70
N TYR A 379 46.38 17.37 1.73
CA TYR A 379 45.38 18.24 2.34
C TYR A 379 44.14 18.30 1.45
N ILE A 380 42.98 18.23 2.08
CA ILE A 380 41.67 18.44 1.48
C ILE A 380 41.26 19.87 1.82
N TYR A 381 40.76 20.57 0.82
CA TYR A 381 40.14 21.89 0.91
C TYR A 381 38.65 21.70 0.67
N ALA A 382 37.81 22.30 1.50
CA ALA A 382 36.36 22.31 1.32
C ALA A 382 35.81 23.73 1.46
N ILE A 383 34.65 23.96 0.85
CA ILE A 383 33.89 25.20 0.97
C ILE A 383 32.42 24.86 1.27
N THR A 384 31.81 25.62 2.17
CA THR A 384 30.36 25.58 2.46
C THR A 384 29.63 26.73 1.78
N SER A 385 28.29 26.75 1.82
CA SER A 385 27.49 27.73 1.08
C SER A 385 27.73 29.16 1.49
N HIS A 386 28.13 29.98 0.52
CA HIS A 386 28.24 31.43 0.67
C HIS A 386 26.95 32.13 0.18
N ALA A 387 25.91 31.38 -0.17
CA ALA A 387 24.64 31.89 -0.67
C ALA A 387 23.83 32.64 0.41
N VAL A 388 23.19 33.73 0.00
CA VAL A 388 22.23 34.46 0.83
C VAL A 388 20.89 33.72 0.91
N ASN A 389 20.15 33.89 2.01
CA ASN A 389 18.80 33.36 2.14
C ASN A 389 17.79 34.11 1.22
N LYS A 390 16.52 33.66 1.22
CA LYS A 390 15.44 34.23 0.38
C LYS A 390 15.12 35.68 0.74
N GLU A 391 15.51 36.10 1.93
CA GLU A 391 15.39 37.45 2.47
C GLU A 391 16.61 38.34 2.15
N GLY A 392 17.59 37.83 1.41
CA GLY A 392 18.81 38.55 1.00
C GLY A 392 19.86 38.68 2.10
N GLN A 393 19.82 37.83 3.12
CA GLN A 393 20.68 37.87 4.30
C GLN A 393 21.76 36.78 4.23
N ARG A 394 23.00 37.17 4.54
CA ARG A 394 24.18 36.31 4.68
C ARG A 394 24.07 35.38 5.90
N ARG A 395 24.82 34.28 5.89
CA ARG A 395 24.77 33.22 6.91
C ARG A 395 26.17 32.85 7.43
N PRO A 396 26.69 33.56 8.44
CA PRO A 396 28.02 33.29 9.01
C PRO A 396 28.16 31.91 9.69
N ASP A 397 27.06 31.17 9.88
CA ASP A 397 27.05 29.76 10.29
C ASP A 397 27.31 28.77 9.14
N ARG A 398 27.41 29.29 7.90
CA ARG A 398 27.63 28.56 6.64
C ARG A 398 28.75 29.15 5.77
N GLU A 399 29.28 30.33 6.10
CA GLU A 399 30.39 30.96 5.36
C GLU A 399 31.76 30.44 5.85
N HIS A 400 32.15 29.23 5.43
CA HIS A 400 33.41 28.60 5.81
C HIS A 400 34.19 28.10 4.58
N LEU A 401 35.43 28.56 4.44
CA LEU A 401 36.46 27.92 3.63
C LEU A 401 37.41 27.19 4.60
N LEU A 402 37.67 25.90 4.40
CA LEU A 402 38.38 25.07 5.39
C LEU A 402 39.36 24.07 4.76
N ARG A 403 40.46 23.79 5.46
CA ARG A 403 41.53 22.87 5.04
C ARG A 403 41.85 21.88 6.15
N PHE A 404 42.04 20.61 5.80
CA PHE A 404 42.27 19.52 6.75
C PHE A 404 42.97 18.32 6.09
N LYS A 405 43.25 17.28 6.87
CA LYS A 405 43.63 15.94 6.40
C LYS A 405 42.71 14.90 7.03
N ILE A 406 42.41 13.82 6.31
CA ILE A 406 41.85 12.61 6.91
C ILE A 406 42.98 11.59 7.05
N GLN A 407 43.14 11.04 8.27
CA GLN A 407 44.09 9.98 8.57
C GLN A 407 43.34 8.85 9.29
N GLY A 408 43.14 7.72 8.61
CA GLY A 408 42.19 6.71 9.06
C GLY A 408 40.77 7.28 9.07
N HIS A 409 40.15 7.42 10.24
CA HIS A 409 38.82 8.01 10.41
C HIS A 409 38.86 9.36 11.16
N ASP A 410 40.07 9.91 11.41
CA ASP A 410 40.26 11.14 12.17
C ASP A 410 40.55 12.33 11.24
N VAL A 411 39.84 13.45 11.47
CA VAL A 411 40.20 14.76 10.89
C VAL A 411 41.40 15.34 11.64
N ARG A 412 42.45 15.69 10.90
CA ARG A 412 43.73 16.24 11.38
C ARG A 412 44.01 17.59 10.71
N GLU A 413 44.87 18.39 11.34
CA GLU A 413 45.40 19.65 10.79
C GLU A 413 44.32 20.65 10.30
N LEU A 414 43.12 20.57 10.89
CA LEU A 414 41.94 21.36 10.53
C LEU A 414 42.15 22.85 10.82
N SER A 415 41.98 23.67 9.78
CA SER A 415 42.11 25.12 9.81
C SER A 415 40.98 25.79 9.02
N TYR A 416 40.39 26.84 9.59
CA TYR A 416 39.24 27.58 9.04
C TYR A 416 39.64 28.99 8.54
N PHE A 417 38.96 29.46 7.49
CA PHE A 417 38.97 30.83 7.00
C PHE A 417 37.52 31.29 6.82
N ASP A 418 37.01 32.03 7.81
CA ASP A 418 35.58 32.37 7.98
C ASP A 418 35.23 33.77 7.42
N LYS A 419 35.98 34.25 6.41
CA LYS A 419 35.91 35.65 5.92
C LYS A 419 35.76 35.79 4.40
N LEU A 420 35.67 34.69 3.65
CA LEU A 420 35.87 34.73 2.19
C LEU A 420 34.94 35.72 1.47
N THR A 421 33.66 35.80 1.86
CA THR A 421 32.73 36.81 1.33
C THR A 421 33.17 38.24 1.62
N ASP A 422 33.63 38.54 2.84
CA ASP A 422 34.13 39.87 3.22
C ASP A 422 35.36 40.25 2.39
N THR A 423 36.32 39.33 2.22
CA THR A 423 37.51 39.58 1.40
C THR A 423 37.12 39.81 -0.07
N LEU A 424 36.14 39.08 -0.61
CA LEU A 424 35.65 39.24 -1.99
C LEU A 424 34.91 40.56 -2.22
N GLU A 425 34.03 40.97 -1.30
CA GLU A 425 33.36 42.28 -1.33
C GLU A 425 34.36 43.45 -1.23
N GLN A 426 35.39 43.30 -0.40
CA GLN A 426 36.28 44.42 -0.02
C GLN A 426 37.55 44.53 -0.88
N SER A 427 38.01 43.46 -1.53
CA SER A 427 39.29 43.44 -2.28
C SER A 427 39.33 44.44 -3.45
N GLU A 428 40.15 45.49 -3.30
CA GLU A 428 40.45 46.42 -4.40
C GLU A 428 41.25 45.76 -5.53
N GLN A 429 42.14 44.80 -5.20
CA GLN A 429 42.84 43.97 -6.19
C GLN A 429 41.86 43.23 -7.11
N LEU A 430 40.81 42.63 -6.54
CA LEU A 430 39.77 41.94 -7.31
C LEU A 430 38.97 42.92 -8.17
N LYS A 431 38.60 44.10 -7.62
CA LYS A 431 37.91 45.17 -8.36
C LYS A 431 38.77 45.70 -9.52
N GLU A 432 40.09 45.80 -9.37
CA GLU A 432 41.02 46.16 -10.44
C GLU A 432 41.12 45.06 -11.51
N LEU A 433 41.20 43.78 -11.12
CA LEU A 433 41.16 42.66 -12.06
C LEU A 433 39.88 42.68 -12.92
N PHE A 434 38.70 42.87 -12.30
CA PHE A 434 37.44 43.03 -13.04
C PHE A 434 37.48 44.24 -13.99
N LYS A 435 37.83 45.44 -13.49
CA LYS A 435 37.96 46.65 -14.33
C LYS A 435 38.89 46.43 -15.53
N SER A 436 40.01 45.73 -15.35
CA SER A 436 41.00 45.46 -16.41
C SER A 436 40.52 44.48 -17.49
N LYS A 437 39.58 43.58 -17.16
CA LYS A 437 39.09 42.51 -18.04
C LYS A 437 37.76 42.83 -18.72
N ILE A 438 36.85 43.50 -18.02
CA ILE A 438 35.48 43.75 -18.47
C ILE A 438 35.05 45.23 -18.41
N GLY A 439 35.96 46.15 -18.04
CA GLY A 439 35.70 47.59 -18.02
C GLY A 439 34.82 48.08 -16.86
N THR A 440 34.35 47.18 -16.00
CA THR A 440 33.48 47.46 -14.85
C THR A 440 33.89 46.61 -13.65
N THR A 441 33.40 46.94 -12.45
CA THR A 441 33.37 46.04 -11.30
C THR A 441 32.14 45.14 -11.33
N LEU A 442 32.20 44.02 -10.60
CA LEU A 442 31.06 43.17 -10.27
C LEU A 442 30.64 43.41 -8.80
N ASP A 443 29.38 43.16 -8.45
CA ASP A 443 28.86 43.25 -7.09
C ASP A 443 28.78 41.83 -6.48
N PHE A 444 29.30 41.66 -5.26
CA PHE A 444 29.44 40.35 -4.60
C PHE A 444 28.43 40.08 -3.48
N LYS A 445 27.47 41.00 -3.24
CA LYS A 445 26.41 40.83 -2.21
C LYS A 445 25.56 39.56 -2.38
N THR A 446 25.43 39.06 -3.61
CA THR A 446 24.71 37.83 -3.95
C THR A 446 25.69 36.87 -4.61
N ILE A 447 26.61 36.34 -3.81
CA ILE A 447 27.58 35.33 -4.22
C ILE A 447 27.01 33.92 -4.00
N ASN A 448 27.36 32.99 -4.87
CA ASN A 448 27.26 31.55 -4.63
C ASN A 448 28.50 30.85 -5.22
N ILE A 449 29.23 30.10 -4.39
CA ILE A 449 30.46 29.39 -4.76
C ILE A 449 30.24 27.91 -4.54
N GLU A 450 30.26 27.14 -5.62
CA GLU A 450 30.10 25.69 -5.57
C GLU A 450 31.35 24.99 -6.13
N GLY A 451 31.90 25.51 -7.24
CA GLY A 451 33.15 25.01 -7.79
C GLY A 451 34.36 25.31 -6.91
N LEU A 452 35.14 24.29 -6.55
CA LEU A 452 36.37 24.42 -5.77
C LEU A 452 37.44 23.46 -6.32
N ALA A 453 38.55 23.96 -6.88
CA ALA A 453 39.61 23.10 -7.44
C ALA A 453 41.03 23.56 -7.11
N PHE A 454 41.94 22.61 -6.85
CA PHE A 454 43.37 22.89 -6.70
C PHE A 454 44.13 22.65 -8.01
N ASP A 455 44.97 23.61 -8.42
CA ASP A 455 45.89 23.44 -9.56
C ASP A 455 47.22 22.84 -9.06
N PRO A 456 47.53 21.55 -9.31
CA PRO A 456 48.76 20.94 -8.79
C PRO A 456 50.03 21.48 -9.45
N ASN A 457 49.93 22.15 -10.60
CA ASN A 457 51.06 22.68 -11.36
C ASN A 457 51.47 24.06 -10.85
N LYS A 458 50.48 24.93 -10.60
CA LYS A 458 50.69 26.31 -10.11
C LYS A 458 50.55 26.45 -8.59
N LYS A 459 50.04 25.42 -7.89
CA LYS A 459 49.80 25.37 -6.43
C LYS A 459 48.81 26.43 -5.90
N GLN A 460 47.86 26.79 -6.74
CA GLN A 460 46.80 27.78 -6.50
C GLN A 460 45.44 27.08 -6.30
N LEU A 461 44.51 27.78 -5.65
CA LEU A 461 43.13 27.36 -5.48
C LEU A 461 42.22 28.17 -6.43
N LEU A 462 41.27 27.51 -7.08
CA LEU A 462 40.31 28.09 -8.01
C LEU A 462 38.91 28.02 -7.38
N LEU A 463 38.19 29.14 -7.40
CA LEU A 463 36.80 29.24 -6.95
C LEU A 463 35.90 29.46 -8.18
N GLY A 464 35.05 28.49 -8.49
CA GLY A 464 34.03 28.57 -9.53
C GLY A 464 32.71 29.10 -8.98
N LEU A 465 32.26 30.24 -9.50
CA LEU A 465 31.01 30.85 -9.09
C LEU A 465 29.83 30.25 -9.87
N ARG A 466 28.76 29.93 -9.14
CA ARG A 466 27.43 29.73 -9.75
C ARG A 466 26.76 31.07 -10.00
N ASP A 467 26.82 31.93 -8.99
CA ASP A 467 26.37 33.33 -9.05
C ASP A 467 27.42 34.24 -8.39
N PRO A 468 27.58 35.50 -8.85
CA PRO A 468 27.02 36.07 -10.06
C PRO A 468 27.71 35.60 -11.36
N GLU A 469 26.95 35.54 -12.45
CA GLU A 469 27.49 35.47 -13.82
C GLU A 469 27.79 36.86 -14.40
N PHE A 470 28.55 36.90 -15.50
CA PHE A 470 28.71 38.11 -16.32
C PHE A 470 28.48 37.80 -17.81
N ASN A 471 27.43 38.39 -18.40
CA ASN A 471 27.02 38.17 -19.79
C ASN A 471 26.89 36.67 -20.17
N GLU A 472 26.12 35.91 -19.38
CA GLU A 472 25.89 34.46 -19.53
C GLU A 472 27.18 33.59 -19.43
N ARG A 473 28.25 34.16 -18.87
CA ARG A 473 29.50 33.46 -18.57
C ARG A 473 29.71 33.33 -17.07
N SER A 474 29.99 32.11 -16.65
CA SER A 474 30.35 31.79 -15.27
C SER A 474 31.80 32.20 -15.00
N ILE A 475 32.12 32.43 -13.73
CA ILE A 475 33.34 33.13 -13.33
C ILE A 475 34.23 32.18 -12.52
N VAL A 476 35.54 32.19 -12.78
CA VAL A 476 36.52 31.49 -11.94
C VAL A 476 37.54 32.47 -11.39
N LEU A 477 37.68 32.51 -10.07
CA LEU A 477 38.64 33.32 -9.33
C LEU A 477 39.87 32.47 -8.95
N TYR A 478 41.05 33.08 -8.90
CA TYR A 478 42.32 32.38 -8.66
C TYR A 478 43.04 32.93 -7.42
N ILE A 479 43.38 32.05 -6.47
CA ILE A 479 44.09 32.36 -5.22
C ILE A 479 45.44 31.63 -5.23
N ASP A 480 46.57 32.36 -5.32
CA ASP A 480 47.91 31.75 -5.43
C ASP A 480 48.58 31.41 -4.10
N ASN A 481 48.05 31.92 -2.98
CA ASN A 481 48.61 31.79 -1.64
C ASN A 481 47.83 30.84 -0.69
N PRO A 482 47.11 29.79 -1.15
CA PRO A 482 46.13 29.09 -0.31
C PRO A 482 46.75 28.47 0.93
N LYS A 483 48.02 28.05 0.89
CA LYS A 483 48.74 27.54 2.06
C LYS A 483 48.83 28.60 3.18
N ALA A 484 49.21 29.84 2.86
CA ALA A 484 49.36 30.93 3.82
C ALA A 484 48.01 31.38 4.41
N VAL A 485 46.91 31.30 3.65
CA VAL A 485 45.55 31.57 4.16
C VAL A 485 45.21 30.67 5.36
N PHE A 486 45.64 29.40 5.34
CA PHE A 486 45.34 28.45 6.43
C PHE A 486 46.42 28.37 7.52
N GLU A 487 47.70 28.48 7.18
CA GLU A 487 48.81 28.35 8.14
C GLU A 487 49.20 29.68 8.80
N GLU A 488 49.18 30.79 8.06
CA GLU A 488 49.63 32.11 8.51
C GLU A 488 48.46 33.08 8.77
N LYS A 489 47.24 32.72 8.38
CA LYS A 489 46.05 33.59 8.38
C LYS A 489 46.20 34.85 7.54
N ALA A 490 46.94 34.73 6.43
CA ALA A 490 46.95 35.73 5.37
C ALA A 490 45.57 35.85 4.70
N GLU A 491 45.26 37.02 4.15
CA GLU A 491 44.11 37.18 3.26
C GLU A 491 44.41 36.53 1.89
N PRO A 492 43.40 35.93 1.21
CA PRO A 492 43.52 35.41 -0.15
C PRO A 492 44.06 36.44 -1.16
N ASN A 493 45.14 36.10 -1.86
CA ASN A 493 45.74 36.91 -2.92
C ASN A 493 45.12 36.56 -4.28
N PHE A 494 44.31 37.46 -4.85
CA PHE A 494 43.59 37.20 -6.10
C PHE A 494 44.43 37.61 -7.30
N VAL A 495 44.92 36.61 -8.07
CA VAL A 495 45.91 36.85 -9.14
C VAL A 495 45.31 36.97 -10.54
N ASP A 496 44.17 36.33 -10.81
CA ASP A 496 43.54 36.32 -12.14
C ASP A 496 42.02 36.03 -12.02
N ILE A 497 41.30 36.17 -13.14
CA ILE A 497 39.86 35.88 -13.30
C ILE A 497 39.63 35.28 -14.70
N ALA A 498 38.92 34.15 -14.78
CA ALA A 498 38.41 33.60 -16.04
C ALA A 498 36.90 33.86 -16.19
N PHE A 499 36.44 34.05 -17.42
CA PHE A 499 35.03 34.13 -17.79
C PHE A 499 34.75 32.99 -18.79
N LEU A 500 34.02 31.98 -18.36
CA LEU A 500 33.83 30.75 -19.11
C LEU A 500 32.46 30.72 -19.79
N ASP A 501 32.49 30.57 -21.11
CA ASP A 501 31.30 30.43 -21.94
C ASP A 501 30.80 28.98 -21.89
N ILE A 502 30.02 28.68 -20.85
CA ILE A 502 29.38 27.38 -20.62
C ILE A 502 27.85 27.41 -20.84
N LYS A 503 27.34 28.43 -21.54
CA LYS A 503 25.91 28.71 -21.80
C LYS A 503 25.11 29.04 -20.52
N GLY A 504 25.71 29.82 -19.62
CA GLY A 504 25.15 30.18 -18.31
C GLY A 504 24.86 28.98 -17.39
N GLY A 505 24.01 29.18 -16.38
CA GLY A 505 23.62 28.17 -15.40
C GLY A 505 24.62 27.96 -14.26
N GLY A 506 25.65 28.80 -14.16
CA GLY A 506 26.70 28.79 -13.13
C GLY A 506 27.65 27.60 -13.16
N ILE A 507 28.81 27.71 -12.51
CA ILE A 507 29.65 26.54 -12.21
C ILE A 507 29.14 25.89 -10.93
N ARG A 508 28.78 24.61 -11.02
CA ARG A 508 28.34 23.78 -9.89
C ARG A 508 29.54 23.03 -9.31
N SER A 509 30.02 22.04 -10.05
CA SER A 509 31.26 21.35 -9.73
C SER A 509 32.43 21.88 -10.55
N LEU A 510 33.62 21.89 -9.94
CA LEU A 510 34.89 22.19 -10.60
C LEU A 510 35.98 21.37 -9.91
N ASN A 511 36.72 20.54 -10.66
CA ASN A 511 37.89 19.83 -10.12
C ASN A 511 39.01 19.70 -11.17
N TYR A 512 40.23 19.38 -10.75
CA TYR A 512 41.36 19.15 -11.66
C TYR A 512 41.50 17.66 -12.00
N ASP A 513 41.36 17.32 -13.29
CA ASP A 513 41.52 15.96 -13.77
C ASP A 513 42.99 15.63 -14.11
N PRO A 514 43.64 14.67 -13.42
CA PRO A 514 45.04 14.31 -13.65
C PRO A 514 45.26 13.41 -14.88
N VAL A 515 44.20 12.85 -15.47
CA VAL A 515 44.25 11.97 -16.66
C VAL A 515 44.23 12.82 -17.92
N LEU A 516 43.22 13.69 -18.03
CA LEU A 516 43.04 14.67 -19.09
C LEU A 516 43.99 15.87 -18.96
N LYS A 517 44.51 16.12 -17.74
CA LYS A 517 45.37 17.27 -17.37
C LYS A 517 44.68 18.61 -17.57
N SER A 518 43.38 18.63 -17.31
CA SER A 518 42.46 19.75 -17.51
C SER A 518 41.51 19.85 -16.33
N PHE A 519 40.97 21.03 -16.07
CA PHE A 519 39.82 21.16 -15.18
C PHE A 519 38.58 20.57 -15.84
N ILE A 520 37.80 19.85 -15.03
CA ILE A 520 36.48 19.30 -15.34
C ILE A 520 35.45 20.08 -14.53
N MET A 521 34.29 20.36 -15.12
CA MET A 521 33.23 21.14 -14.47
C MET A 521 31.82 20.77 -14.95
N THR A 522 30.82 20.99 -14.10
CA THR A 522 29.41 20.77 -14.43
C THR A 522 28.57 22.04 -14.27
N ASN A 523 27.50 22.14 -15.06
CA ASN A 523 26.44 23.12 -14.92
C ASN A 523 25.07 22.56 -15.35
N GLU A 524 23.99 23.30 -15.09
CA GLU A 524 22.70 23.08 -15.76
C GLU A 524 22.57 24.02 -16.96
N VAL A 525 22.49 23.46 -18.16
CA VAL A 525 22.13 24.19 -19.38
C VAL A 525 20.67 23.91 -19.74
N LYS A 526 20.07 24.79 -20.55
CA LYS A 526 18.72 24.60 -21.10
C LYS A 526 18.77 24.04 -22.52
N ASP A 527 17.78 23.25 -22.91
CA ASP A 527 17.52 22.89 -24.31
C ASP A 527 16.63 23.94 -25.00
N ASP A 528 16.37 23.73 -26.30
CA ASP A 528 15.54 24.63 -27.12
C ASP A 528 14.09 24.76 -26.64
N ASN A 529 13.62 23.82 -25.79
CA ASN A 529 12.30 23.85 -25.15
C ASN A 529 12.34 24.51 -23.76
N GLY A 530 13.52 24.96 -23.29
CA GLY A 530 13.74 25.50 -21.96
C GLY A 530 13.96 24.44 -20.86
N THR A 531 14.04 23.16 -21.23
CA THR A 531 14.25 22.05 -20.28
C THR A 531 15.69 22.02 -19.81
N LYS A 532 15.90 21.99 -18.48
CA LYS A 532 17.24 21.94 -17.89
C LYS A 532 17.83 20.52 -17.98
N TYR A 533 19.13 20.42 -18.21
CA TYR A 533 19.92 19.18 -18.12
C TYR A 533 21.35 19.49 -17.69
N SER A 534 21.98 18.55 -17.00
CA SER A 534 23.39 18.69 -16.61
C SER A 534 24.33 18.47 -17.82
N GLN A 535 25.35 19.31 -17.93
CA GLN A 535 26.37 19.25 -18.98
C GLN A 535 27.77 19.25 -18.36
N LEU A 536 28.63 18.36 -18.87
CA LEU A 536 30.04 18.25 -18.53
C LEU A 536 30.90 19.13 -19.45
N TRP A 537 31.91 19.80 -18.91
CA TRP A 537 32.89 20.56 -19.68
C TRP A 537 34.33 20.27 -19.24
N THR A 538 35.27 20.46 -20.17
CA THR A 538 36.72 20.47 -19.92
C THR A 538 37.34 21.83 -20.24
N TRP A 539 38.37 22.23 -19.50
CA TRP A 539 39.03 23.52 -19.65
C TRP A 539 40.50 23.46 -19.17
N SER A 540 41.40 24.23 -19.78
CA SER A 540 42.85 24.14 -19.49
C SER A 540 43.30 24.79 -18.17
N GLY A 541 42.45 25.56 -17.50
CA GLY A 541 42.85 26.40 -16.37
C GLY A 541 43.66 27.63 -16.78
N ALA A 542 43.56 28.04 -18.05
CA ALA A 542 44.06 29.31 -18.55
C ALA A 542 42.89 30.30 -18.77
N PRO A 543 42.93 31.53 -18.22
CA PRO A 543 41.79 32.46 -18.26
C PRO A 543 41.35 32.97 -19.65
N LYS A 544 42.09 32.62 -20.71
CA LYS A 544 41.80 32.99 -22.11
C LYS A 544 41.36 31.81 -22.97
N ASP A 545 41.51 30.58 -22.49
CA ASP A 545 41.14 29.38 -23.23
C ASP A 545 39.66 29.07 -23.02
N PRO A 546 38.91 28.70 -24.06
CA PRO A 546 37.50 28.36 -23.93
C PRO A 546 37.32 27.01 -23.21
N ALA A 547 36.24 26.91 -22.44
CA ALA A 547 35.71 25.61 -22.02
C ALA A 547 35.15 24.84 -23.23
N LYS A 548 35.16 23.51 -23.16
CA LYS A 548 34.70 22.59 -24.21
C LYS A 548 33.68 21.62 -23.62
N ALA A 549 32.48 21.58 -24.18
CA ALA A 549 31.47 20.60 -23.77
C ALA A 549 31.94 19.18 -24.11
N VAL A 550 31.83 18.27 -23.14
CA VAL A 550 32.11 16.84 -23.31
C VAL A 550 30.81 16.11 -23.63
N PRO A 551 30.73 15.33 -24.72
CA PRO A 551 29.51 14.64 -25.12
C PRO A 551 29.32 13.36 -24.31
N LEU A 552 28.60 13.44 -23.18
CA LEU A 552 28.25 12.28 -22.34
C LEU A 552 26.74 12.00 -22.42
N PRO A 553 26.23 11.18 -23.37
CA PRO A 553 24.80 11.06 -23.64
C PRO A 553 24.00 10.54 -22.43
N ASN A 554 24.57 9.59 -21.69
CA ASN A 554 23.94 8.99 -20.51
C ASN A 554 23.67 10.00 -19.40
N LEU A 555 24.39 11.14 -19.36
CA LEU A 555 24.24 12.19 -18.35
C LEU A 555 22.81 12.77 -18.34
N ARG A 556 22.08 12.67 -19.47
CA ARG A 556 20.66 13.06 -19.59
C ARG A 556 19.71 12.26 -18.68
N HIS A 557 20.16 11.16 -18.08
CA HIS A 557 19.38 10.36 -17.11
C HIS A 557 19.66 10.73 -15.64
N MET A 558 20.50 11.74 -15.40
CA MET A 558 20.72 12.38 -14.10
C MET A 558 20.33 13.86 -14.18
N THR A 559 19.70 14.36 -13.11
CA THR A 559 19.40 15.78 -12.90
C THR A 559 20.26 16.33 -11.78
N ASN A 560 20.53 17.64 -11.74
CA ASN A 560 21.31 18.29 -10.67
C ASN A 560 22.66 17.60 -10.39
N VAL A 561 23.52 17.45 -11.39
CA VAL A 561 24.86 16.87 -11.19
C VAL A 561 25.79 17.92 -10.56
N GLU A 562 25.76 17.96 -9.23
CA GLU A 562 26.50 18.92 -8.39
C GLU A 562 27.95 18.48 -8.11
N ALA A 563 28.23 17.16 -8.03
CA ALA A 563 29.57 16.63 -7.68
C ALA A 563 30.32 15.97 -8.86
N ILE A 564 31.61 16.26 -9.01
CA ILE A 564 32.53 15.57 -9.95
C ILE A 564 33.97 15.43 -9.44
N ASP A 565 34.60 14.27 -9.67
CA ASP A 565 36.03 14.03 -9.38
C ASP A 565 36.64 12.93 -10.28
N SER A 566 37.97 12.92 -10.39
CA SER A 566 38.75 11.85 -11.01
C SER A 566 39.23 10.86 -9.96
N ILE A 567 38.71 9.64 -10.00
CA ILE A 567 38.94 8.60 -8.99
C ILE A 567 39.59 7.35 -9.58
N LYS A 568 40.09 6.47 -8.71
CA LYS A 568 40.61 5.14 -9.09
C LYS A 568 39.73 4.05 -8.51
N VAL A 569 39.14 3.24 -9.39
CA VAL A 569 38.35 2.06 -9.04
C VAL A 569 39.16 0.83 -9.43
N ASN A 570 39.50 -0.03 -8.46
CA ASN A 570 40.39 -1.19 -8.65
C ASN A 570 41.71 -0.84 -9.38
N GLY A 571 42.26 0.34 -9.11
CA GLY A 571 43.48 0.88 -9.71
C GLY A 571 43.30 1.55 -11.09
N GLN A 572 42.17 1.34 -11.77
CA GLN A 572 41.87 1.98 -13.05
C GLN A 572 41.27 3.37 -12.85
N PRO A 573 41.63 4.37 -13.66
CA PRO A 573 41.01 5.70 -13.60
C PRO A 573 39.54 5.64 -14.06
N ARG A 574 38.69 6.36 -13.34
CA ARG A 574 37.27 6.58 -13.63
C ARG A 574 36.90 8.02 -13.30
N LEU A 575 36.03 8.60 -14.11
CA LEU A 575 35.33 9.83 -13.76
C LEU A 575 34.10 9.44 -12.93
N ILE A 576 33.90 10.06 -11.76
CA ILE A 576 32.67 9.91 -10.99
C ILE A 576 31.86 11.21 -11.04
N LEU A 577 30.56 11.07 -11.26
CA LEU A 577 29.57 12.17 -11.23
C LEU A 577 28.46 11.79 -10.25
N MET A 578 27.91 12.74 -9.48
CA MET A 578 26.82 12.48 -8.53
C MET A 578 25.69 13.50 -8.69
N SER A 579 24.44 13.06 -8.50
CA SER A 579 23.25 13.92 -8.60
C SER A 579 22.61 14.21 -7.25
N ASP A 580 22.35 15.48 -6.99
CA ASP A 580 21.45 15.95 -5.93
C ASP A 580 19.98 15.80 -6.39
N GLU A 581 19.49 14.56 -6.32
CA GLU A 581 18.09 14.21 -6.63
C GLU A 581 17.46 13.27 -5.59
N GLY A 582 18.14 13.06 -4.45
CA GLY A 582 17.59 12.31 -3.34
C GLY A 582 16.63 13.12 -2.49
N ASP A 583 16.10 12.47 -1.45
CA ASP A 583 15.28 13.07 -0.40
C ASP A 583 15.28 12.15 0.82
N ALA A 584 15.94 12.58 1.90
CA ALA A 584 16.03 11.82 3.14
C ALA A 584 14.67 11.59 3.82
N THR A 585 13.71 12.49 3.64
CA THR A 585 12.35 12.36 4.21
C THR A 585 11.49 11.35 3.46
N LYS A 586 11.74 11.16 2.15
CA LYS A 586 11.12 10.13 1.32
C LYS A 586 11.89 8.80 1.27
N GLN A 587 13.08 8.75 1.89
CA GLN A 587 14.02 7.62 1.81
C GLN A 587 14.42 7.29 0.36
N LEU A 588 14.67 8.33 -0.44
CA LEU A 588 15.16 8.23 -1.82
C LEU A 588 16.64 8.65 -1.84
N THR A 589 17.56 7.72 -2.03
CA THR A 589 19.00 8.02 -2.10
C THR A 589 19.40 8.59 -3.47
N ALA A 590 20.49 9.36 -3.49
CA ALA A 590 21.03 9.97 -4.71
C ALA A 590 21.58 8.93 -5.71
N LYS A 591 21.90 9.38 -6.93
CA LYS A 591 22.59 8.57 -7.93
C LYS A 591 24.04 9.00 -8.15
N TYR A 592 24.84 8.07 -8.64
CA TYR A 592 26.18 8.32 -9.17
C TYR A 592 26.41 7.60 -10.49
N MET A 593 27.22 8.18 -11.36
CA MET A 593 27.68 7.57 -12.61
C MET A 593 29.18 7.32 -12.54
N LEU A 594 29.63 6.18 -13.05
CA LEU A 594 31.03 5.87 -13.27
C LEU A 594 31.30 5.79 -14.77
N VAL A 595 32.20 6.63 -15.28
CA VAL A 595 32.55 6.69 -16.71
C VAL A 595 33.99 6.25 -16.92
N ASP A 596 34.25 5.46 -17.97
CA ASP A 596 35.62 5.18 -18.42
C ASP A 596 36.13 6.37 -19.26
N TYR A 597 37.40 6.74 -19.11
CA TYR A 597 38.02 7.79 -19.93
C TYR A 597 38.09 7.45 -21.42
N ASN A 598 37.85 6.18 -21.79
CA ASN A 598 37.70 5.75 -23.19
C ASN A 598 36.30 6.08 -23.78
N ASP A 599 35.34 6.53 -22.96
CA ASP A 599 33.96 6.85 -23.37
C ASP A 599 33.69 8.38 -23.49
N LEU A 600 34.73 9.23 -23.43
CA LEU A 600 34.67 10.71 -23.37
C LEU A 600 35.09 11.44 -24.66
#